data_AF-A0A2V8VAP6-F1
#
_entry.id   AF-A0A2V8VAP6-F1
#
_cell.length_a   1.000
_cell.length_b   1.000
_cell.length_c   1.000
_cell.angle_alpha   90.00
_cell.angle_beta   90.00
_cell.angle_gamma   90.00
#
_symmetry.space_group_name_H-M   'P 1'
#
loop_
_entity.id
_entity.type
_entity.pdbx_description
1 polymer ?
#
loop_
_entity_poly.entity_id
_entity_poly.type
_entity_poly.pdbx_seq_one_letter_code
_entity_poly.pdbx_strand_id
1 'polypeptide(L)' 'MAAPAPAKQRLKERLSLEERIRRRAYELYVQDGNKSGSELDDWFQAEEEIRRATEQAIDKH' A
#
# COMPACT_ATOMS: atom_id res chain seq x y z
N MET A 1 6.55 1.18 -36.02
CA MET A 1 6.75 1.64 -34.63
C MET A 1 5.60 1.09 -33.80
N ALA A 2 5.88 0.15 -32.88
CA ALA A 2 4.86 -0.52 -32.08
C ALA A 2 4.47 0.32 -30.84
N ALA A 3 3.20 0.26 -30.45
CA ALA A 3 2.50 1.19 -29.56
C ALA A 3 3.04 1.25 -28.11
N PRO A 4 2.86 2.39 -27.39
CA PRO A 4 3.11 2.46 -25.96
C PRO A 4 1.87 1.97 -25.20
N ALA A 5 1.88 0.73 -24.71
CA ALA A 5 0.87 0.31 -23.74
C ALA A 5 1.48 -0.60 -22.66
N PRO A 6 1.86 0.00 -21.51
CA PRO A 6 1.61 -0.65 -20.23
C PRO A 6 0.96 0.29 -19.19
N ALA A 7 0.35 1.42 -19.60
CA ALA A 7 -0.29 2.36 -18.66
C ALA A 7 -1.38 1.69 -17.81
N LYS A 8 -2.15 0.76 -18.39
CA LYS A 8 -3.21 0.03 -17.70
C LYS A 8 -2.67 -0.97 -16.66
N GLN A 9 -1.52 -1.58 -16.91
CA GLN A 9 -0.86 -2.48 -15.96
C GLN A 9 -0.32 -1.70 -14.76
N ARG A 10 0.41 -0.59 -15.01
CA ARG A 10 0.89 0.27 -13.93
C ARG A 10 -0.23 0.81 -13.05
N LEU A 11 -1.38 1.16 -13.64
CA LEU A 11 -2.56 1.57 -12.88
C LEU A 11 -3.08 0.43 -12.00
N LYS A 12 -3.18 -0.78 -12.52
CA LYS A 12 -3.60 -1.96 -11.74
C LYS A 12 -2.64 -2.27 -10.60
N GLU A 13 -1.35 -2.17 -10.83
CA GLU A 13 -0.31 -2.36 -9.80
C GLU A 13 -0.39 -1.28 -8.72
N ARG A 14 -0.58 -0.01 -9.12
CA ARG A 14 -0.77 1.10 -8.18
C ARG A 14 -2.04 0.94 -7.35
N LEU A 15 -3.16 0.59 -7.98
CA LEU A 15 -4.43 0.34 -7.27
C LEU A 15 -4.29 -0.81 -6.27
N SER A 16 -3.64 -1.91 -6.67
CA SER A 16 -3.38 -3.04 -5.77
C SER A 16 -2.50 -2.65 -4.58
N LEU A 17 -1.49 -1.80 -4.78
CA LEU A 17 -0.64 -1.28 -3.72
C LEU A 17 -1.44 -0.38 -2.75
N GLU A 18 -2.20 0.57 -3.28
CA GLU A 18 -3.02 1.51 -2.52
C GLU A 18 -4.12 0.79 -1.74
N GLU A 19 -4.73 -0.26 -2.30
CA GLU A 19 -5.67 -1.12 -1.59
C GLU A 19 -5.03 -1.86 -0.41
N ARG A 20 -3.80 -2.35 -0.56
CA ARG A 20 -3.07 -3.01 0.53
C ARG A 20 -2.73 -2.04 1.65
N ILE A 21 -2.25 -0.85 1.29
CA ILE A 21 -1.98 0.24 2.25
C ILE A 21 -3.26 0.61 2.98
N ARG A 22 -4.36 0.85 2.26
CA ARG A 22 -5.64 1.22 2.86
C ARG A 22 -6.17 0.18 3.84
N ARG A 23 -6.09 -1.11 3.50
CA ARG A 23 -6.51 -2.19 4.40
C ARG A 23 -5.66 -2.18 5.68
N ARG A 24 -4.34 -2.07 5.53
CA ARG A 24 -3.42 -2.06 6.66
C ARG A 24 -3.62 -0.83 7.56
N ALA A 25 -3.80 0.35 6.98
CA ALA A 25 -4.10 1.59 7.70
C ALA A 25 -5.41 1.48 8.49
N TYR A 26 -6.45 0.89 7.89
CA TYR A 26 -7.71 0.66 8.56
C TYR A 26 -7.58 -0.32 9.73
N GLU A 27 -6.81 -1.41 9.56
CA GLU A 27 -6.52 -2.34 10.66
C GLU A 27 -5.79 -1.65 11.81
N LEU A 28 -4.79 -0.81 11.52
CA LEU A 28 -4.06 -0.03 12.53
C LEU A 28 -4.97 0.95 13.27
N TYR A 29 -5.80 1.68 12.52
CA TYR A 29 -6.79 2.61 13.06
C TYR A 29 -7.79 1.91 14.00
N VAL A 30 -8.30 0.74 13.62
CA VAL A 30 -9.19 -0.06 14.47
C VAL A 30 -8.44 -0.60 15.69
N GLN A 31 -7.19 -1.04 15.54
CA GLN A 31 -6.36 -1.55 16.64
C GLN A 31 -6.00 -0.47 17.67
N ASP A 32 -5.73 0.77 17.26
CA ASP A 32 -5.41 1.89 18.16
C ASP A 32 -6.66 2.46 18.87
N GLY A 33 -7.84 1.90 18.57
CA GLY A 33 -9.10 2.28 19.19
C GLY A 33 -9.85 3.39 18.45
N ASN A 34 -9.64 3.50 17.14
CA ASN A 34 -10.37 4.42 16.26
C ASN A 34 -10.17 5.88 16.70
N LYS A 35 -8.95 6.24 17.10
CA LYS A 35 -8.64 7.61 17.55
C LYS A 35 -8.70 8.57 16.37
N SER A 36 -9.60 9.54 16.46
CA SER A 36 -9.67 10.63 15.49
C SER A 36 -8.34 11.37 15.43
N GLY A 37 -7.78 11.52 14.23
CA GLY A 37 -6.48 12.15 14.00
C GLY A 37 -5.32 11.17 13.80
N SER A 38 -5.46 9.90 14.17
CA SER A 38 -4.43 8.87 13.89
C SER A 38 -4.46 8.39 12.43
N GLU A 39 -5.51 8.71 11.67
CA GLU A 39 -5.75 8.16 10.33
C GLU A 39 -4.58 8.38 9.35
N LEU A 40 -3.92 9.55 9.45
CA LEU A 40 -2.75 9.89 8.64
C LEU A 40 -1.50 9.12 9.10
N ASP A 41 -1.27 9.04 10.40
CA ASP A 41 -0.15 8.27 10.98
C ASP A 41 -0.30 6.77 10.67
N ASP A 42 -1.48 6.21 10.84
CA ASP A 42 -1.83 4.82 10.51
C ASP A 42 -1.62 4.55 9.01
N TRP A 43 -1.96 5.53 8.16
CA TRP A 43 -1.72 5.46 6.72
C TRP A 43 -0.22 5.42 6.39
N PHE A 44 0.59 6.34 6.93
CA PHE A 44 2.03 6.35 6.68
C PHE A 44 2.72 5.09 7.21
N GLN A 45 2.30 4.60 8.37
CA GLN A 45 2.81 3.35 8.93
C GLN A 45 2.46 2.15 8.04
N ALA A 46 1.25 2.11 7.49
CA ALA A 46 0.84 1.09 6.53
C ALA A 46 1.66 1.17 5.23
N GLU A 47 1.96 2.36 4.71
CA GLU A 47 2.83 2.53 3.54
C GLU A 47 4.23 1.96 3.77
N GLU A 48 4.85 2.29 4.90
CA GLU A 48 6.16 1.77 5.32
C GLU A 48 6.15 0.24 5.42
N GLU A 49 5.14 -0.35 6.07
CA GLU A 49 5.04 -1.80 6.21
C GLU A 49 4.87 -2.51 4.87
N ILE A 50 3.99 -2.01 4.00
CA ILE A 50 3.78 -2.63 2.69
C ILE A 50 5.02 -2.46 1.82
N ARG A 51 5.70 -1.32 1.86
CA ARG A 51 6.95 -1.08 1.15
C ARG A 51 8.04 -2.06 1.61
N ARG A 52 8.25 -2.20 2.92
CA ARG A 52 9.19 -3.18 3.50
C ARG A 52 8.82 -4.62 3.13
N ALA A 53 7.54 -4.96 3.15
CA ALA A 53 7.07 -6.29 2.76
C ALA A 53 7.29 -6.57 1.27
N THR A 54 7.13 -5.56 0.40
CA THR A 54 7.47 -5.70 -1.03
C THR A 54 8.97 -5.85 -1.26
N GLU A 55 9.81 -5.10 -0.53
CA GLU A 55 11.27 -5.23 -0.60
C GLU A 55 11.74 -6.61 -0.11
N GLN A 56 11.18 -7.12 0.99
CA GLN A 56 11.47 -8.46 1.50
C GLN A 56 10.96 -9.58 0.59
N ALA A 57 9.86 -9.37 -0.13
CA ALA A 57 9.36 -10.34 -1.10
C ALA A 57 10.27 -10.45 -2.34
N ILE A 58 11.05 -9.41 -2.64
CA ILE A 58 11.98 -9.37 -3.77
C ILE A 58 13.31 -10.07 -3.44
N ASP A 59 13.76 -10.00 -2.18
CA ASP A 59 14.98 -10.70 -1.70
C ASP A 59 14.85 -12.24 -1.69
N LYS A 60 13.61 -12.75 -1.64
CA LYS A 60 13.33 -14.19 -1.46
C LYS A 60 13.12 -14.97 -2.77
N HIS A 61 13.43 -14.40 -3.94
CA HIS A 61 13.24 -15.01 -5.26
C HIS A 61 14.57 -15.19 -6.01
#